data_AF-A0AAV4UG51-F1
#
_entry.id   AF-A0AAV4UG51-F1
#
_cell.length_a   1.000
_cell.length_b   1.000
_cell.length_c   1.000
_cell.angle_alpha   90.00
_cell.angle_beta   90.00
_cell.angle_gamma   90.00
#
_symmetry.space_group_name_H-M   'P 1'
#
loop_
_entity.id
_entity.type
_entity.pdbx_description
1 polymer ?
#
loop_
_entity_poly.entity_id
_entity_poly.type
_entity_poly.pdbx_seq_one_letter_code
_entity_poly.pdbx_strand_id
1 'polypeptide(L)'
;MEPIEEASSSVLRTRSVERKTFVVQELTQDKDTASQTQPHSERSSLLGSSFDVHPAVTYGGITASYADHSETVPTSDFRMSSEEPLTWSEEELKRKLKYFFMNPIEKWRAKGKFPWKLVLQVVKIVFVTLQLCVFGSDGYTYELQKQNTGTSFKHMFLKDWTPLRDVVSYPPSTGPYAVYTKPDFYGNVDNVVKVYSDITNISLGTYCYEGPNCTMTSLSFCRQEFNKMIAFNQSVTFDSHRKTICHEIPSLFPEGDPRWKQFSIQKYLADKNDTIAFDRLIYAEITFTLKTIFLKSLGSNKYPDCYNFSIDVFYNNKEHDGQVLVTLDTKAEKLKCYHNGTMNPEDKWGYILRQILNCFIIIICILSLLLCIRCLAKALFICRETNKYVKLTQNKALSAQEKMEFVDMWILQQV
;
A
#
# COMPACT_ATOMS: atom_id res chain seq x y z
N MET A 1 -48.92 -46.84 -39.65
CA MET A 1 -48.26 -47.94 -38.94
C MET A 1 -47.64 -48.83 -40.00
N GLU A 2 -46.40 -48.53 -40.38
CA GLU A 2 -45.38 -49.36 -41.04
C GLU A 2 -44.13 -48.47 -41.27
N PRO A 3 -42.93 -49.07 -41.44
CA PRO A 3 -41.64 -48.48 -41.04
C PRO A 3 -40.56 -48.51 -42.16
N ILE A 4 -39.31 -48.23 -41.74
CA ILE A 4 -38.01 -48.61 -42.34
C ILE A 4 -37.44 -47.71 -43.47
N GLU A 5 -36.25 -47.13 -43.24
CA GLU A 5 -35.04 -47.43 -44.04
C GLU A 5 -33.75 -46.86 -43.40
N GLU A 6 -32.77 -47.75 -43.23
CA GLU A 6 -31.34 -47.47 -43.01
C GLU A 6 -30.65 -47.18 -44.36
N ALA A 7 -29.61 -46.34 -44.37
CA ALA A 7 -28.42 -46.60 -45.20
C ALA A 7 -27.19 -45.76 -44.77
N SER A 8 -26.08 -46.48 -44.74
CA SER A 8 -24.68 -46.11 -44.49
C SER A 8 -24.01 -45.30 -45.63
N SER A 9 -22.94 -44.55 -45.34
CA SER A 9 -21.62 -44.69 -46.01
C SER A 9 -20.64 -43.55 -45.68
N SER A 10 -19.40 -43.96 -45.44
CA SER A 10 -18.15 -43.24 -45.16
C SER A 10 -17.45 -42.69 -46.41
N VAL A 11 -16.65 -41.62 -46.30
CA VAL A 11 -15.47 -41.32 -47.17
C VAL A 11 -14.40 -40.48 -46.43
N LEU A 12 -13.13 -40.90 -46.54
CA LEU A 12 -11.86 -40.24 -46.16
C LEU A 12 -11.64 -38.85 -46.81
N ARG A 13 -10.87 -37.93 -46.19
CA ARG A 13 -9.45 -37.62 -46.56
C ARG A 13 -8.89 -36.32 -45.94
N THR A 14 -7.59 -36.41 -45.63
CA THR A 14 -6.51 -35.39 -45.66
C THR A 14 -6.41 -34.29 -44.60
N ARG A 15 -5.39 -34.49 -43.74
CA ARG A 15 -4.50 -33.50 -43.10
C ARG A 15 -4.04 -32.43 -44.09
N SER A 16 -4.14 -31.17 -43.70
CA SER A 16 -3.20 -30.10 -44.12
C SER A 16 -2.81 -29.29 -42.88
N VAL A 17 -1.50 -29.25 -42.65
CA VAL A 17 -0.83 -28.49 -41.59
C VAL A 17 -0.49 -27.14 -42.21
N GLU A 18 -1.15 -26.07 -41.75
CA GLU A 18 -0.79 -24.72 -42.17
C GLU A 18 -0.02 -24.01 -41.06
N ARG A 19 1.27 -23.83 -41.36
CA ARG A 19 2.32 -23.24 -40.54
C ARG A 19 2.17 -21.71 -40.65
N LYS A 20 1.62 -21.05 -39.62
CA LYS A 20 1.63 -19.57 -39.56
C LYS A 20 2.97 -19.09 -39.01
N THR A 21 3.77 -18.58 -39.94
CA THR A 21 5.06 -17.93 -39.74
C THR A 21 4.87 -16.61 -38.99
N PHE A 22 5.72 -16.43 -37.97
CA PHE A 22 5.88 -15.21 -37.19
C PHE A 22 6.49 -14.12 -38.09
N VAL A 23 5.80 -12.99 -38.26
CA VAL A 23 6.38 -11.79 -38.89
C VAL A 23 6.63 -10.78 -37.79
N VAL A 24 7.91 -10.59 -37.47
CA VAL A 24 8.41 -9.51 -36.62
C VAL A 24 8.45 -8.26 -37.51
N GLN A 25 7.67 -7.24 -37.14
CA GLN A 25 7.74 -5.94 -37.79
C GLN A 25 8.61 -5.04 -36.92
N GLU A 26 9.86 -4.85 -37.33
CA GLU A 26 10.79 -3.88 -36.79
C GLU A 26 10.26 -2.46 -37.09
N LEU A 27 10.04 -1.65 -36.06
CA LEU A 27 9.87 -0.21 -36.23
C LEU A 27 11.25 0.46 -36.20
N THR A 28 11.63 0.94 -37.38
CA THR A 28 12.77 1.79 -37.66
C THR A 28 12.71 3.10 -36.87
N GLN A 29 13.84 3.43 -36.26
CA GLN A 29 14.10 4.62 -35.47
C GLN A 29 14.68 5.70 -36.39
N ASP A 30 13.90 6.72 -36.73
CA ASP A 30 14.39 7.88 -37.48
C ASP A 30 15.19 8.81 -36.57
N LYS A 31 16.44 9.03 -36.95
CA LYS A 31 17.34 10.09 -36.48
C LYS A 31 17.30 11.20 -37.52
N ASP A 32 17.07 12.44 -37.07
CA ASP A 32 17.60 13.61 -37.76
C ASP A 32 18.19 14.62 -36.77
N THR A 33 19.21 15.31 -37.27
CA THR A 33 20.36 15.88 -36.57
C THR A 33 20.37 17.42 -36.65
N ALA A 34 20.83 18.05 -35.56
CA ALA A 34 21.54 19.34 -35.43
C ALA A 34 20.82 20.68 -35.76
N SER A 35 20.90 21.67 -34.85
CA SER A 35 22.08 22.56 -34.74
C SER A 35 22.03 23.51 -33.52
N GLN A 36 23.22 23.96 -33.13
CA GLN A 36 23.67 24.82 -32.04
C GLN A 36 23.04 26.23 -32.07
N THR A 37 22.95 27.00 -30.98
CA THR A 37 24.06 27.86 -30.48
C THR A 37 23.68 28.53 -29.14
N GLN A 38 24.66 28.61 -28.22
CA GLN A 38 24.68 29.32 -26.92
C GLN A 38 25.16 30.79 -27.11
N PRO A 39 25.01 31.72 -26.14
CA PRO A 39 26.15 31.96 -25.21
C PRO A 39 25.81 32.45 -23.77
N HIS A 40 26.72 32.09 -22.84
CA HIS A 40 27.34 32.77 -21.65
C HIS A 40 26.59 33.90 -20.89
N SER A 41 26.82 34.24 -19.60
CA SER A 41 27.57 33.80 -18.38
C SER A 41 27.36 34.94 -17.34
N GLU A 42 27.20 34.74 -16.02
CA GLU A 42 28.21 34.75 -14.94
C GLU A 42 27.46 34.43 -13.62
N ARG A 43 27.81 33.49 -12.73
CA ARG A 43 29.02 33.19 -11.91
C ARG A 43 29.04 33.91 -10.55
N SER A 44 29.01 33.12 -9.47
CA SER A 44 29.82 33.33 -8.26
C SER A 44 29.83 32.06 -7.39
N SER A 45 30.97 31.38 -7.38
CA SER A 45 31.39 30.37 -6.42
C SER A 45 32.88 30.62 -6.08
N LEU A 46 33.20 30.60 -4.79
CA LEU A 46 34.52 30.68 -4.17
C LEU A 46 34.47 29.64 -3.03
N LEU A 47 35.46 28.83 -2.69
CA LEU A 47 36.87 28.69 -3.06
C LEU A 47 37.29 27.30 -2.53
N GLY A 48 38.11 26.57 -3.27
CA GLY A 48 38.71 25.29 -2.83
C GLY A 48 40.16 25.44 -2.36
N SER A 49 40.73 24.40 -1.74
CA SER A 49 41.96 23.73 -2.20
C SER A 49 42.49 22.69 -1.20
N SER A 50 43.08 21.65 -1.79
CA SER A 50 43.67 20.42 -1.23
C SER A 50 44.94 20.61 -0.40
N PHE A 51 45.34 19.57 0.36
CA PHE A 51 46.71 18.98 0.31
C PHE A 51 46.81 17.68 1.13
N ASP A 52 47.34 16.61 0.52
CA ASP A 52 47.85 15.39 1.17
C ASP A 52 49.36 15.50 1.41
N VAL A 53 49.88 14.83 2.47
CA VAL A 53 51.16 14.07 2.57
C VAL A 53 51.47 13.74 4.05
N HIS A 54 51.67 12.44 4.36
CA HIS A 54 52.16 11.80 5.62
C HIS A 54 53.65 12.15 5.94
N PRO A 55 54.33 11.78 7.09
CA PRO A 55 54.10 10.67 8.04
C PRO A 55 54.50 10.86 9.55
N ALA A 56 54.19 9.84 10.38
CA ALA A 56 54.93 9.33 11.56
C ALA A 56 55.16 10.18 12.85
N VAL A 57 55.37 9.43 13.94
CA VAL A 57 55.98 9.79 15.26
C VAL A 57 54.99 10.33 16.31
N THR A 58 54.93 9.94 17.59
CA THR A 58 55.34 8.79 18.41
C THR A 58 54.60 9.00 19.75
N TYR A 59 54.13 7.93 20.40
CA TYR A 59 53.62 7.99 21.77
C TYR A 59 54.73 8.43 22.73
N GLY A 60 54.58 9.60 23.36
CA GLY A 60 55.44 10.08 24.43
C GLY A 60 54.64 10.20 25.72
N GLY A 61 54.79 9.24 26.63
CA GLY A 61 54.58 9.52 28.04
C GLY A 61 55.74 10.37 28.57
N ILE A 62 55.54 11.02 29.73
CA ILE A 62 56.55 11.23 30.78
C ILE A 62 55.92 12.03 31.93
N THR A 63 55.87 11.35 33.08
CA THR A 63 56.25 11.77 34.44
C THR A 63 55.65 13.00 35.11
N ALA A 64 55.33 12.75 36.39
CA ALA A 64 55.15 13.69 37.47
C ALA A 64 56.28 14.75 37.58
N SER A 65 55.89 15.98 37.93
CA SER A 65 56.70 16.87 38.74
C SER A 65 55.81 17.63 39.74
N TYR A 66 56.24 17.58 41.00
CA TYR A 66 55.74 18.35 42.12
C TYR A 66 55.80 19.87 41.87
N ALA A 67 54.78 20.60 42.33
CA ALA A 67 54.92 21.98 42.78
C ALA A 67 54.04 22.17 44.02
N ASP A 68 54.72 22.56 45.09
CA ASP A 68 54.27 22.76 46.46
C ASP A 68 53.54 24.11 46.58
N HIS A 69 52.38 24.15 47.21
CA HIS A 69 51.87 25.34 47.90
C HIS A 69 50.91 24.91 49.02
N SER A 70 51.32 25.27 50.23
CA SER A 70 50.65 25.06 51.50
C SER A 70 49.36 25.87 51.65
N GLU A 71 48.30 25.23 52.15
CA GLU A 71 47.38 25.85 53.09
C GLU A 71 46.76 24.75 53.98
N THR A 72 46.68 25.06 55.28
CA THR A 72 46.53 24.13 56.40
C THR A 72 45.12 24.14 57.02
N VAL A 73 44.61 22.91 57.27
CA VAL A 73 43.78 22.45 58.42
C VAL A 73 42.24 22.69 58.36
N PRO A 74 41.36 21.82 58.95
CA PRO A 74 41.59 20.54 59.64
C PRO A 74 40.93 19.28 59.03
N THR A 75 41.54 18.17 59.44
CA THR A 75 41.13 16.77 59.44
C THR A 75 39.72 16.47 59.95
N SER A 76 39.02 15.56 59.26
CA SER A 76 38.18 14.56 59.93
C SER A 76 38.41 13.22 59.26
N ASP A 77 39.13 12.34 59.98
CA ASP A 77 39.24 10.92 59.69
C ASP A 77 37.84 10.29 59.57
N PHE A 78 37.56 9.67 58.43
CA PHE A 78 36.54 8.64 58.37
C PHE A 78 37.07 7.44 57.57
N ARG A 79 37.88 6.63 58.27
CA ARG A 79 38.00 5.21 57.96
C ARG A 79 36.66 4.57 58.31
N MET A 80 35.88 4.16 57.31
CA MET A 80 34.98 3.04 57.51
C MET A 80 34.91 2.19 56.24
N SER A 81 35.45 0.98 56.42
CA SER A 81 35.36 -0.16 55.52
C SER A 81 33.90 -0.43 55.11
N SER A 82 33.69 -0.50 53.81
CA SER A 82 32.75 -1.44 53.20
C SER A 82 33.33 -1.85 51.85
N GLU A 83 34.31 -2.75 51.89
CA GLU A 83 34.65 -3.54 50.70
C GLU A 83 33.42 -4.38 50.34
N GLU A 84 32.53 -3.82 49.51
CA GLU A 84 31.70 -4.65 48.66
C GLU A 84 32.67 -5.53 47.85
N PRO A 85 32.56 -6.87 47.90
CA PRO A 85 33.47 -7.73 47.18
C PRO A 85 33.36 -7.41 45.70
N LEU A 86 34.43 -6.83 45.17
CA LEU A 86 34.58 -6.55 43.76
C LEU A 86 34.57 -7.89 43.04
N THR A 87 33.51 -8.15 42.28
CA THR A 87 33.22 -9.46 41.67
C THR A 87 34.28 -9.88 40.65
N TRP A 88 34.97 -8.94 40.00
CA TRP A 88 35.98 -9.18 38.95
C TRP A 88 37.26 -8.39 39.22
N SER A 89 38.42 -8.99 38.96
CA SER A 89 39.69 -8.27 38.95
C SER A 89 39.79 -7.31 37.76
N GLU A 90 40.66 -6.30 37.84
CA GLU A 90 40.88 -5.30 36.79
C GLU A 90 41.18 -5.95 35.43
N GLU A 91 42.07 -6.94 35.42
CA GLU A 91 42.46 -7.67 34.21
C GLU A 91 41.30 -8.49 33.61
N GLU A 92 40.42 -9.04 34.44
CA GLU A 92 39.23 -9.74 33.98
C GLU A 92 38.19 -8.81 33.36
N LEU A 93 37.97 -7.64 33.96
CA LEU A 93 37.07 -6.63 33.43
C LEU A 93 37.59 -6.08 32.10
N LYS A 94 38.87 -5.70 32.02
CA LYS A 94 39.52 -5.23 30.77
C LYS A 94 39.37 -6.25 29.65
N ARG A 95 39.59 -7.54 29.94
CA ARG A 95 39.44 -8.63 28.96
C ARG A 95 37.99 -8.80 28.50
N LYS A 96 37.02 -8.76 29.42
CA LYS A 96 35.58 -8.86 29.08
C LYS A 96 35.11 -7.65 28.28
N LEU A 97 35.59 -6.45 28.60
CA LEU A 97 35.27 -5.21 27.92
C LEU A 97 35.85 -5.19 26.50
N LYS A 98 37.12 -5.54 26.34
CA LYS A 98 37.76 -5.71 25.02
C LYS A 98 37.01 -6.75 24.18
N TYR A 99 36.67 -7.89 24.77
CA TYR A 99 35.88 -8.91 24.07
C TYR A 99 34.47 -8.41 23.72
N PHE A 100 33.84 -7.54 24.52
CA PHE A 100 32.51 -7.00 24.20
C PHE A 100 32.54 -6.10 22.96
N PHE A 101 33.51 -5.19 22.87
CA PHE A 101 33.64 -4.21 21.77
C PHE A 101 34.34 -4.74 20.50
N MET A 102 34.95 -5.93 20.53
CA MET A 102 35.53 -6.54 19.32
C MET A 102 34.49 -6.88 18.26
N ASN A 103 34.89 -6.80 16.99
CA ASN A 103 34.04 -7.14 15.86
C ASN A 103 33.65 -8.63 15.86
N PRO A 104 32.50 -9.02 15.28
CA PRO A 104 32.07 -10.42 15.22
C PRO A 104 33.07 -11.34 14.52
N ILE A 105 33.74 -10.85 13.48
CA ILE A 105 34.77 -11.60 12.73
C ILE A 105 36.02 -11.79 13.58
N GLU A 106 36.42 -10.77 14.35
CA GLU A 106 37.55 -10.85 15.29
C GLU A 106 37.24 -11.82 16.44
N LYS A 107 36.01 -11.80 16.96
CA LYS A 107 35.53 -12.76 17.97
C LYS A 107 35.59 -14.21 17.46
N TRP A 108 35.26 -14.42 16.19
CA TRP A 108 35.37 -15.73 15.56
C TRP A 108 36.83 -16.16 15.43
N ARG A 109 37.71 -15.28 14.95
CA ARG A 109 39.17 -15.54 14.86
C ARG A 109 39.81 -15.83 16.22
N ALA A 110 39.36 -15.14 17.28
CA ALA A 110 39.92 -15.25 18.62
C ALA A 110 39.47 -16.49 19.42
N LYS A 111 38.25 -17.00 19.19
CA LYS A 111 37.68 -18.13 19.96
C LYS A 111 37.31 -19.36 19.12
N GLY A 112 37.41 -19.30 17.80
CA GLY A 112 37.01 -20.37 16.88
C GLY A 112 35.51 -20.68 16.86
N LYS A 113 34.67 -19.94 17.60
CA LYS A 113 33.22 -20.18 17.67
C LYS A 113 32.52 -19.59 16.46
N PHE A 114 31.89 -20.44 15.65
CA PHE A 114 31.18 -20.04 14.45
C PHE A 114 30.10 -18.97 14.75
N PRO A 115 30.03 -17.87 13.96
CA PRO A 115 29.18 -16.73 14.25
C PRO A 115 27.72 -16.96 13.79
N TRP A 116 27.02 -17.90 14.44
CA TRP A 116 25.62 -18.23 14.14
C TRP A 116 24.67 -17.03 14.13
N LYS A 117 24.94 -16.01 14.95
CA LYS A 117 24.15 -14.76 14.97
C LYS A 117 24.22 -14.01 13.65
N LEU A 118 25.42 -13.90 13.07
CA LEU A 118 25.64 -13.20 11.79
C LEU A 118 24.97 -13.97 10.66
N VAL A 119 25.13 -15.30 10.64
CA VAL A 119 24.47 -16.16 9.64
C VAL A 119 22.95 -16.04 9.73
N LEU A 120 22.38 -16.07 10.94
CA LEU A 120 20.93 -15.91 11.13
C LEU A 120 20.43 -14.55 10.62
N GLN A 121 21.17 -13.46 10.83
CA GLN A 121 20.81 -12.14 10.28
C GLN A 121 20.85 -12.12 8.74
N VAL A 122 21.88 -12.70 8.12
CA VAL A 122 21.97 -12.78 6.65
C VAL A 122 20.82 -13.60 6.07
N VAL A 123 20.55 -14.77 6.67
CA VAL A 123 19.43 -15.63 6.29
C VAL A 123 18.10 -14.89 6.45
N LYS A 124 17.89 -14.18 7.56
CA LYS A 124 16.69 -13.35 7.80
C LYS A 124 16.50 -12.33 6.67
N ILE A 125 17.54 -11.60 6.30
CA ILE A 125 17.46 -10.59 5.24
C ILE A 125 17.03 -11.22 3.91
N VAL A 126 17.63 -12.34 3.51
CA VAL A 126 17.28 -13.01 2.24
C VAL A 126 15.82 -13.49 2.24
N PHE A 127 15.36 -14.12 3.32
CA PHE A 127 14.00 -14.66 3.34
C PHE A 127 12.93 -13.58 3.51
N VAL A 128 13.18 -12.53 4.30
CA VAL A 128 12.25 -11.40 4.44
C VAL A 128 12.14 -10.63 3.13
N THR A 129 13.25 -10.39 2.43
CA THR A 129 13.22 -9.72 1.12
C THR A 129 12.47 -10.56 0.09
N LEU A 130 12.71 -11.87 0.05
CA LEU A 130 11.95 -12.77 -0.82
C LEU A 130 10.44 -12.69 -0.52
N GLN A 131 10.03 -12.82 0.75
CA GLN A 131 8.62 -12.72 1.15
C GLN A 131 8.00 -11.38 0.75
N LEU A 132 8.73 -10.27 0.95
CA LEU A 132 8.27 -8.95 0.56
C LEU A 132 8.04 -8.84 -0.95
N CYS A 133 8.95 -9.37 -1.77
CA CYS A 133 8.78 -9.40 -3.22
C CYS A 133 7.54 -10.19 -3.63
N VAL A 134 7.33 -11.38 -3.06
CA VAL A 134 6.15 -12.19 -3.41
C VAL A 134 4.85 -11.54 -2.94
N PHE A 135 4.83 -10.97 -1.73
CA PHE A 135 3.67 -10.22 -1.22
C PHE A 135 3.38 -8.96 -2.07
N GLY A 136 4.43 -8.23 -2.45
CA GLY A 136 4.34 -7.05 -3.30
C GLY A 136 3.77 -7.37 -4.68
N SER A 137 4.17 -8.48 -5.29
CA SER A 137 3.64 -8.92 -6.59
C SER A 137 2.14 -9.23 -6.53
N ASP A 138 1.68 -9.91 -5.47
CA ASP A 138 0.26 -10.23 -5.31
C ASP A 138 -0.57 -8.97 -5.04
N GLY A 139 -0.05 -8.08 -4.18
CA GLY A 139 -0.68 -6.79 -3.86
C GLY A 139 -0.79 -5.88 -5.08
N TYR A 140 0.26 -5.81 -5.90
CA TYR A 140 0.25 -5.07 -7.16
C TYR A 140 -0.81 -5.60 -8.13
N THR A 141 -0.89 -6.92 -8.30
CA THR A 141 -1.87 -7.55 -9.20
C THR A 141 -3.31 -7.24 -8.77
N TYR A 142 -3.58 -7.32 -7.47
CA TYR A 142 -4.89 -6.95 -6.91
C TYR A 142 -5.23 -5.47 -7.15
N GLU A 143 -4.30 -4.57 -6.84
CA GLU A 143 -4.54 -3.13 -6.99
C GLU A 143 -4.78 -2.75 -8.45
N LEU A 144 -4.00 -3.33 -9.37
CA LEU A 144 -4.18 -3.13 -10.81
C LEU A 144 -5.55 -3.61 -11.29
N GLN A 145 -6.01 -4.79 -10.86
CA GLN A 145 -7.34 -5.30 -11.20
C GLN A 145 -8.46 -4.42 -10.64
N LYS A 146 -8.30 -3.93 -9.41
CA LYS A 146 -9.24 -3.00 -8.77
C LYS A 146 -9.33 -1.70 -9.56
N GLN A 147 -8.20 -1.11 -9.96
CA GLN A 147 -8.15 0.12 -10.76
C GLN A 147 -8.74 -0.05 -12.16
N ASN A 148 -8.41 -1.16 -12.85
CA ASN A 148 -8.97 -1.48 -14.16
C ASN A 148 -10.48 -1.66 -14.09
N THR A 149 -10.97 -2.36 -13.06
CA THR A 149 -12.41 -2.55 -12.82
C THR A 149 -13.11 -1.21 -12.56
N GLY A 150 -12.53 -0.34 -11.73
CA GLY A 150 -13.05 1.01 -11.51
C GLY A 150 -13.11 1.85 -12.78
N THR A 151 -12.09 1.76 -13.64
CA THR A 151 -12.06 2.43 -14.94
C THR A 151 -13.14 1.89 -15.88
N SER A 152 -13.35 0.57 -15.91
CA SER A 152 -14.45 -0.05 -16.66
C SER A 152 -15.81 0.45 -16.17
N PHE A 153 -16.01 0.56 -14.85
CA PHE A 153 -17.24 1.11 -14.29
C PHE A 153 -17.46 2.58 -14.70
N LYS A 154 -16.41 3.41 -14.71
CA LYS A 154 -16.52 4.79 -15.23
C LYS A 154 -16.98 4.81 -16.69
N HIS A 155 -16.38 3.99 -17.55
CA HIS A 155 -16.80 3.89 -18.96
C HIS A 155 -18.24 3.41 -19.17
N MET A 156 -18.75 2.54 -18.29
CA MET A 156 -20.10 2.00 -18.43
C MET A 156 -21.16 2.92 -17.82
N PHE A 157 -20.98 3.35 -16.57
CA PHE A 157 -22.00 4.07 -15.82
C PHE A 157 -22.01 5.58 -16.11
N LEU A 158 -20.85 6.19 -16.33
CA LEU A 158 -20.76 7.62 -16.62
C LEU A 158 -20.92 7.87 -18.12
N LYS A 159 -22.03 8.49 -18.51
CA LYS A 159 -22.37 8.76 -19.90
C LYS A 159 -21.31 9.66 -20.57
N ASP A 160 -20.77 9.23 -21.71
CA ASP A 160 -19.76 9.99 -22.48
C ASP A 160 -18.46 10.30 -21.68
N TRP A 161 -18.13 9.49 -20.67
CA TRP A 161 -16.87 9.62 -19.93
C TRP A 161 -15.67 9.19 -20.77
N THR A 162 -14.54 9.89 -20.58
CA THR A 162 -13.29 9.63 -21.30
C THR A 162 -12.09 9.65 -20.34
N PRO A 163 -11.08 8.80 -20.57
CA PRO A 163 -9.94 8.65 -19.66
C PRO A 163 -9.07 9.91 -19.58
N LEU A 164 -9.13 10.79 -20.58
CA LEU A 164 -8.38 12.05 -20.63
C LEU A 164 -8.77 13.04 -19.52
N ARG A 165 -9.95 12.86 -18.89
CA ARG A 165 -10.47 13.78 -17.87
C ARG A 165 -9.95 13.50 -16.45
N ASP A 166 -9.46 12.29 -16.20
CA ASP A 166 -9.00 11.83 -14.89
C ASP A 166 -7.46 11.71 -14.80
N VAL A 167 -6.73 12.21 -15.81
CA VAL A 167 -5.26 12.14 -15.84
C VAL A 167 -4.67 13.24 -14.97
N VAL A 168 -3.73 12.86 -14.10
CA VAL A 168 -2.93 13.78 -13.25
C VAL A 168 -1.77 14.40 -14.06
N SER A 169 -2.04 14.89 -15.26
CA SER A 169 -1.07 15.67 -16.05
C SER A 169 -1.40 17.15 -15.87
N TYR A 170 -0.47 17.95 -15.36
CA TYR A 170 -0.68 19.38 -15.16
C TYR A 170 -0.01 20.21 -16.27
N PRO A 171 -0.73 21.11 -16.96
CA PRO A 171 -2.17 21.38 -16.86
C PRO A 171 -3.00 20.28 -17.57
N PRO A 172 -4.20 19.95 -17.08
CA PRO A 172 -5.04 18.94 -17.73
C PRO A 172 -5.53 19.46 -19.08
N SER A 173 -5.48 18.61 -20.11
CA SER A 173 -5.96 18.97 -21.46
C SER A 173 -7.47 19.19 -21.51
N THR A 174 -8.20 18.60 -20.57
CA THR A 174 -9.66 18.66 -20.46
C THR A 174 -10.04 18.87 -19.00
N GLY A 175 -11.07 19.68 -18.73
CA GLY A 175 -11.59 19.84 -17.38
C GLY A 175 -12.18 18.55 -16.79
N PRO A 176 -12.47 18.54 -15.47
CA PRO A 176 -13.06 17.40 -14.80
C PRO A 176 -14.39 16.99 -15.43
N TYR A 177 -14.77 15.72 -15.25
CA TYR A 177 -16.05 15.23 -15.73
C TYR A 177 -17.21 15.87 -14.93
N ALA A 178 -18.11 16.54 -15.65
CA ALA A 178 -19.21 17.31 -15.06
C ALA A 178 -20.40 17.40 -16.01
N VAL A 179 -21.58 17.65 -15.44
CA VAL A 179 -22.81 17.95 -16.17
C VAL A 179 -23.20 19.41 -15.94
N TYR A 180 -23.72 20.06 -16.99
CA TYR A 180 -23.98 21.51 -17.00
C TYR A 180 -25.46 21.86 -17.17
N THR A 181 -26.28 20.91 -17.63
CA THR A 181 -27.71 21.14 -17.86
C THR A 181 -28.57 20.13 -17.10
N LYS A 182 -29.80 20.53 -16.74
CA LYS A 182 -30.76 19.64 -16.06
C LYS A 182 -31.06 18.37 -16.89
N PRO A 183 -31.29 18.45 -18.21
CA PRO A 183 -31.45 17.25 -19.05
C PRO A 183 -30.22 16.33 -19.03
N ASP A 184 -29.01 16.88 -19.02
CA ASP A 184 -27.78 16.07 -18.96
C ASP A 184 -27.63 15.36 -17.61
N PHE A 185 -27.98 16.04 -16.52
CA PHE A 185 -28.03 15.44 -15.18
C PHE A 185 -28.99 14.25 -15.15
N TYR A 186 -30.24 14.45 -15.60
CA TYR A 186 -31.22 13.35 -15.66
C TYR A 186 -30.78 12.23 -16.59
N GLY A 187 -30.23 12.57 -17.76
CA GLY A 187 -29.71 11.59 -18.71
C GLY A 187 -28.52 10.78 -18.17
N ASN A 188 -27.70 11.37 -17.31
CA ASN A 188 -26.60 10.67 -16.65
C ASN A 188 -27.13 9.67 -15.61
N VAL A 189 -28.03 10.12 -14.72
CA VAL A 189 -28.69 9.28 -13.72
C VAL A 189 -29.44 8.11 -14.37
N ASP A 190 -30.19 8.40 -15.45
CA ASP A 190 -30.92 7.40 -16.22
C ASP A 190 -29.97 6.36 -16.84
N ASN A 191 -28.81 6.80 -17.33
CA ASN A 191 -27.79 5.91 -17.87
C ASN A 191 -27.28 4.93 -16.82
N VAL A 192 -27.00 5.40 -15.59
CA VAL A 192 -26.54 4.54 -14.49
C VAL A 192 -27.54 3.41 -14.22
N VAL A 193 -28.82 3.74 -14.09
CA VAL A 193 -29.88 2.73 -13.82
C VAL A 193 -30.04 1.75 -14.99
N LYS A 194 -30.00 2.25 -16.23
CA LYS A 194 -30.10 1.41 -17.45
C LYS A 194 -28.95 0.43 -17.55
N VAL A 195 -27.72 0.91 -17.37
CA VAL A 195 -26.51 0.09 -17.42
C VAL A 195 -26.51 -0.92 -16.28
N TYR A 196 -26.92 -0.52 -15.08
CA TYR A 196 -27.04 -1.44 -13.96
C TYR A 196 -28.01 -2.58 -14.28
N SER A 197 -29.17 -2.29 -14.86
CA SER A 197 -30.21 -3.30 -15.15
C SER A 197 -29.83 -4.35 -16.20
N ASP A 198 -28.82 -4.07 -17.04
CA ASP A 198 -28.36 -4.93 -18.12
C ASP A 198 -26.86 -5.28 -18.00
N ILE A 199 -26.29 -5.09 -16.80
CA ILE A 199 -24.84 -5.20 -16.57
C ILE A 199 -24.30 -6.58 -16.94
N THR A 200 -25.08 -7.64 -16.71
CA THR A 200 -24.70 -9.03 -16.99
C THR A 200 -24.54 -9.33 -18.49
N ASN A 201 -25.24 -8.58 -19.36
CA ASN A 201 -25.18 -8.78 -20.81
C ASN A 201 -24.23 -7.79 -21.51
N ILE A 202 -24.16 -6.54 -21.05
CA ILE A 202 -23.36 -5.49 -21.70
C ILE A 202 -21.88 -5.50 -21.31
N SER A 203 -21.57 -6.02 -20.12
CA SER A 203 -20.21 -5.94 -19.57
C SER A 203 -19.32 -7.07 -20.07
N LEU A 204 -18.02 -6.77 -20.21
CA LEU A 204 -17.00 -7.79 -20.49
C LEU A 204 -16.54 -8.52 -19.22
N GLY A 205 -16.78 -7.92 -18.05
CA GLY A 205 -16.44 -8.48 -16.75
C GLY A 205 -17.53 -9.42 -16.24
N THR A 206 -17.16 -10.41 -15.42
CA THR A 206 -18.14 -11.24 -14.74
C THR A 206 -18.67 -10.48 -13.52
N TYR A 207 -19.78 -9.78 -13.70
CA TYR A 207 -20.50 -9.09 -12.62
C TYR A 207 -21.80 -9.82 -12.28
N CYS A 208 -22.17 -9.78 -11.01
CA CYS A 208 -23.33 -10.44 -10.43
C CYS A 208 -23.95 -9.46 -9.42
N TYR A 209 -25.27 -9.42 -9.31
CA TYR A 209 -25.93 -8.57 -8.31
C TYR A 209 -25.76 -9.12 -6.89
N GLU A 210 -26.02 -8.29 -5.89
CA GLU A 210 -25.85 -8.68 -4.48
C GLU A 210 -26.85 -9.75 -4.01
N GLY A 211 -28.01 -9.86 -4.65
CA GLY A 211 -29.09 -10.77 -4.25
C GLY A 211 -28.70 -12.26 -4.29
N PRO A 212 -29.49 -13.13 -3.63
CA PRO A 212 -29.29 -14.57 -3.70
C PRO A 212 -29.35 -15.04 -5.16
N ASN A 213 -28.41 -15.89 -5.57
CA ASN A 213 -28.27 -16.37 -6.95
C ASN A 213 -28.14 -15.26 -8.01
N CYS A 214 -27.41 -14.18 -7.69
CA CYS A 214 -27.23 -13.04 -8.60
C CYS A 214 -28.54 -12.34 -8.99
N THR A 215 -29.51 -12.27 -8.08
CA THR A 215 -30.76 -11.54 -8.33
C THR A 215 -30.57 -10.03 -8.16
N MET A 216 -31.15 -9.25 -9.06
CA MET A 216 -31.04 -7.79 -9.06
C MET A 216 -31.63 -7.18 -7.79
N THR A 217 -30.81 -6.40 -7.08
CA THR A 217 -31.20 -5.67 -5.87
C THR A 217 -31.59 -4.23 -6.18
N SER A 218 -32.27 -3.56 -5.25
CA SER A 218 -32.64 -2.15 -5.39
C SER A 218 -31.40 -1.24 -5.47
N LEU A 219 -31.50 -0.18 -6.28
CA LEU A 219 -30.56 0.94 -6.23
C LEU A 219 -31.05 1.95 -5.19
N SER A 220 -30.15 2.65 -4.52
CA SER A 220 -30.52 3.79 -3.69
C SER A 220 -30.17 5.08 -4.41
N PHE A 221 -31.16 5.97 -4.61
CA PHE A 221 -30.95 7.33 -5.06
C PHE A 221 -31.20 8.29 -3.90
N CYS A 222 -30.13 8.89 -3.40
CA CYS A 222 -30.19 9.86 -2.30
C CYS A 222 -29.78 11.24 -2.80
N ARG A 223 -30.37 12.28 -2.23
CA ARG A 223 -29.94 13.65 -2.46
C ARG A 223 -30.03 14.46 -1.19
N GLN A 224 -29.11 15.41 -1.06
CA GLN A 224 -29.10 16.37 0.03
C GLN A 224 -29.42 17.76 -0.51
N GLU A 225 -30.39 18.41 0.10
CA GLU A 225 -30.87 19.74 -0.29
C GLU A 225 -30.85 20.68 0.94
N PHE A 226 -30.68 21.98 0.69
CA PHE A 226 -31.01 23.00 1.67
C PHE A 226 -32.52 23.07 1.87
N ASN A 227 -32.96 23.28 3.11
CA ASN A 227 -34.39 23.39 3.43
C ASN A 227 -35.05 24.53 2.64
N LYS A 228 -34.37 25.68 2.55
CA LYS A 228 -34.83 26.85 1.81
C LYS A 228 -33.66 27.61 1.19
N MET A 229 -33.71 27.82 -0.12
CA MET A 229 -32.83 28.73 -0.84
C MET A 229 -33.67 29.37 -1.94
N ILE A 230 -33.89 30.67 -1.83
CA ILE A 230 -34.62 31.46 -2.82
C ILE A 230 -33.83 32.75 -3.02
N ALA A 231 -33.33 32.94 -4.24
CA ALA A 231 -32.74 34.19 -4.67
C ALA A 231 -33.79 34.96 -5.48
N PHE A 232 -34.13 36.17 -5.03
CA PHE A 232 -35.04 37.06 -5.77
C PHE A 232 -34.50 38.49 -5.77
N ASN A 233 -34.39 39.07 -6.96
CA ASN A 233 -33.75 40.35 -7.25
C ASN A 233 -32.30 40.41 -6.73
N GLN A 234 -32.12 40.84 -5.48
CA GLN A 234 -30.84 40.99 -4.78
C GLN A 234 -30.91 40.50 -3.32
N SER A 235 -32.02 39.85 -2.94
CA SER A 235 -32.23 39.29 -1.61
C SER A 235 -32.18 37.77 -1.69
N VAL A 236 -31.53 37.15 -0.70
CA VAL A 236 -31.45 35.70 -0.57
C VAL A 236 -32.11 35.30 0.73
N THR A 237 -33.16 34.47 0.65
CA THR A 237 -33.68 33.76 1.81
C THR A 237 -33.03 32.38 1.85
N PHE A 238 -32.12 32.19 2.81
CA PHE A 238 -31.33 30.97 2.96
C PHE A 238 -31.55 30.35 4.33
N ASP A 239 -31.84 29.05 4.34
CA ASP A 239 -31.85 28.19 5.51
C ASP A 239 -30.75 27.13 5.34
N SER A 240 -29.76 27.18 6.24
CA SER A 240 -28.61 26.28 6.24
C SER A 240 -28.94 24.83 6.66
N HIS A 241 -30.14 24.57 7.19
CA HIS A 241 -30.54 23.22 7.56
C HIS A 241 -30.60 22.32 6.32
N ARG A 242 -29.89 21.18 6.41
CA ARG A 242 -29.77 20.20 5.34
C ARG A 242 -30.82 19.11 5.52
N LYS A 243 -31.50 18.75 4.44
CA LYS A 243 -32.45 17.66 4.37
C LYS A 243 -31.94 16.60 3.40
N THR A 244 -31.86 15.36 3.86
CA THR A 244 -31.51 14.21 3.01
C THR A 244 -32.80 13.48 2.62
N ILE A 245 -32.99 13.24 1.34
CA ILE A 245 -34.14 12.55 0.76
C ILE A 245 -33.61 11.37 -0.04
N CYS A 246 -34.06 10.16 0.29
CA CYS A 246 -33.62 8.93 -0.36
C CYS A 246 -34.83 8.17 -0.91
N HIS A 247 -34.66 7.62 -2.12
CA HIS A 247 -35.62 6.75 -2.76
C HIS A 247 -34.92 5.47 -3.21
N GLU A 248 -35.44 4.34 -2.76
CA GLU A 248 -35.02 3.04 -3.31
C GLU A 248 -35.72 2.84 -4.65
N ILE A 249 -34.96 2.45 -5.66
CA ILE A 249 -35.45 2.04 -6.99
C ILE A 249 -35.42 0.51 -6.98
N PRO A 250 -36.56 -0.17 -6.78
CA PRO A 250 -36.61 -1.62 -6.76
C PRO A 250 -36.40 -2.20 -8.16
N SER A 251 -36.29 -3.54 -8.23
CA SER A 251 -36.35 -4.27 -9.49
C SER A 251 -37.74 -4.18 -10.11
N LEU A 252 -38.00 -3.08 -10.85
CA LEU A 252 -39.29 -2.82 -11.50
C LEU A 252 -39.58 -3.85 -12.61
N PHE A 253 -38.52 -4.31 -13.29
CA PHE A 253 -38.58 -5.30 -14.35
C PHE A 253 -37.40 -6.30 -14.21
N PRO A 254 -37.50 -7.50 -14.80
CA PRO A 254 -36.37 -8.43 -14.85
C PRO A 254 -35.10 -7.82 -15.45
N GLU A 255 -33.95 -8.44 -15.15
CA GLU A 255 -32.66 -8.07 -15.74
C GLU A 255 -32.70 -8.15 -17.28
N GLY A 256 -32.10 -7.16 -17.94
CA GLY A 256 -32.06 -7.08 -19.41
C GLY A 256 -33.40 -6.79 -20.11
N ASP A 257 -34.49 -6.52 -19.37
CA ASP A 257 -35.79 -6.20 -19.98
C ASP A 257 -35.71 -4.89 -20.80
N PRO A 258 -36.17 -4.85 -22.06
CA PRO A 258 -36.10 -3.66 -22.91
C PRO A 258 -36.84 -2.44 -22.33
N ARG A 259 -37.77 -2.63 -21.39
CA ARG A 259 -38.46 -1.53 -20.70
C ARG A 259 -37.51 -0.64 -19.90
N TRP A 260 -36.38 -1.18 -19.43
CA TRP A 260 -35.35 -0.38 -18.77
C TRP A 260 -34.80 0.73 -19.66
N LYS A 261 -34.74 0.54 -20.99
CA LYS A 261 -34.28 1.59 -21.92
C LYS A 261 -35.13 2.86 -21.87
N GLN A 262 -36.42 2.72 -21.50
CA GLN A 262 -37.38 3.81 -21.36
C GLN A 262 -37.44 4.38 -19.93
N PHE A 263 -36.65 3.84 -19.00
CA PHE A 263 -36.58 4.34 -17.64
C PHE A 263 -36.19 5.83 -17.63
N SER A 264 -36.86 6.58 -16.74
CA SER A 264 -36.55 7.96 -16.43
C SER A 264 -36.75 8.22 -14.95
N ILE A 265 -35.69 8.67 -14.28
CA ILE A 265 -35.70 9.03 -12.87
C ILE A 265 -36.65 10.19 -12.60
N GLN A 266 -36.81 11.11 -13.55
CA GLN A 266 -37.71 12.24 -13.40
C GLN A 266 -39.17 11.78 -13.28
N LYS A 267 -39.58 10.81 -14.12
CA LYS A 267 -40.92 10.21 -14.03
C LYS A 267 -41.07 9.38 -12.77
N TYR A 268 -40.06 8.58 -12.42
CA TYR A 268 -40.07 7.79 -11.19
C TYR A 268 -40.27 8.64 -9.94
N LEU A 269 -39.58 9.78 -9.84
CA LEU A 269 -39.74 10.71 -8.72
C LEU A 269 -41.12 11.39 -8.75
N ALA A 270 -41.60 11.78 -9.94
CA ALA A 270 -42.93 12.39 -10.08
C ALA A 270 -44.04 11.44 -9.61
N ASP A 271 -43.95 10.15 -9.92
CA ASP A 271 -44.90 9.12 -9.44
C ASP A 271 -44.88 8.96 -7.90
N LYS A 272 -43.77 9.37 -7.25
CA LYS A 272 -43.62 9.43 -5.79
C LYS A 272 -43.96 10.80 -5.20
N ASN A 273 -44.56 11.70 -5.99
CA ASN A 273 -44.85 13.10 -5.63
C ASN A 273 -43.59 13.88 -5.22
N ASP A 274 -42.45 13.60 -5.85
CA ASP A 274 -41.19 14.26 -5.58
C ASP A 274 -40.54 14.82 -6.86
N THR A 275 -39.79 15.92 -6.72
CA THR A 275 -39.06 16.56 -7.82
C THR A 275 -37.74 17.12 -7.30
N ILE A 276 -36.70 17.11 -8.14
CA ILE A 276 -35.38 17.61 -7.74
C ILE A 276 -35.35 19.14 -7.79
N ALA A 277 -35.12 19.76 -6.63
CA ALA A 277 -34.98 21.21 -6.53
C ALA A 277 -33.51 21.62 -6.72
N PHE A 278 -33.07 21.74 -7.99
CA PHE A 278 -31.68 22.08 -8.34
C PHE A 278 -31.16 23.36 -7.66
N ASP A 279 -32.02 24.35 -7.42
CA ASP A 279 -31.65 25.61 -6.77
C ASP A 279 -31.17 25.40 -5.31
N ARG A 280 -31.56 24.28 -4.68
CA ARG A 280 -31.24 23.93 -3.29
C ARG A 280 -30.37 22.67 -3.18
N LEU A 281 -30.09 22.02 -4.30
CA LEU A 281 -29.39 20.73 -4.34
C LEU A 281 -27.92 20.92 -3.98
N ILE A 282 -27.46 20.26 -2.91
CA ILE A 282 -26.06 20.27 -2.49
C ILE A 282 -25.31 19.14 -3.19
N TYR A 283 -25.85 17.92 -3.12
CA TYR A 283 -25.34 16.77 -3.86
C TYR A 283 -26.44 15.73 -4.08
N ALA A 284 -26.23 14.86 -5.06
CA ALA A 284 -26.99 13.63 -5.24
C ALA A 284 -26.03 12.44 -5.33
N GLU A 285 -26.51 11.26 -4.99
CA GLU A 285 -25.74 10.02 -5.05
C GLU A 285 -26.64 8.86 -5.50
N ILE A 286 -26.09 7.98 -6.34
CA ILE A 286 -26.68 6.68 -6.66
C ILE A 286 -25.73 5.61 -6.13
N THR A 287 -26.23 4.73 -5.28
CA THR A 287 -25.43 3.66 -4.68
C THR A 287 -26.02 2.29 -4.98
N PHE A 288 -25.14 1.34 -5.30
CA PHE A 288 -25.49 -0.05 -5.57
C PHE A 288 -24.27 -0.95 -5.40
N THR A 289 -24.53 -2.25 -5.33
CA THR A 289 -23.50 -3.26 -5.07
C THR A 289 -23.45 -4.29 -6.19
N LEU A 290 -22.23 -4.63 -6.62
CA LEU A 290 -21.98 -5.70 -7.59
C LEU A 290 -20.91 -6.65 -7.07
N LYS A 291 -21.16 -7.95 -7.16
CA LYS A 291 -20.21 -9.02 -6.92
C LYS A 291 -19.41 -9.30 -8.19
N THR A 292 -18.13 -9.61 -8.02
CA THR A 292 -17.27 -10.03 -9.13
C THR A 292 -16.23 -11.04 -8.66
N ILE A 293 -15.56 -11.66 -9.64
CA ILE A 293 -14.52 -12.65 -9.41
C ILE A 293 -13.24 -12.16 -10.08
N PHE A 294 -12.17 -12.08 -9.30
CA PHE A 294 -10.85 -11.72 -9.79
C PHE A 294 -10.05 -12.97 -10.11
N LEU A 295 -9.72 -13.14 -11.38
CA LEU A 295 -8.87 -14.21 -11.87
C LEU A 295 -7.41 -13.77 -11.80
N LYS A 296 -6.58 -14.52 -11.07
CA LYS A 296 -5.14 -14.25 -10.99
C LYS A 296 -4.43 -14.88 -12.18
N SER A 297 -4.13 -14.07 -13.19
CA SER A 297 -3.40 -14.51 -14.39
C SER A 297 -1.88 -14.64 -14.15
N LEU A 298 -1.34 -13.89 -13.21
CA LEU A 298 0.09 -13.86 -12.87
C LEU A 298 0.32 -14.55 -11.51
N GLY A 299 1.16 -15.59 -11.48
CA GLY A 299 1.61 -16.26 -10.26
C GLY A 299 1.26 -17.76 -10.18
N SER A 300 1.87 -18.45 -9.21
CA SER A 300 1.66 -19.88 -8.92
C SER A 300 0.35 -20.17 -8.17
N ASN A 301 -0.41 -19.15 -7.79
CA ASN A 301 -1.66 -19.28 -7.04
C ASN A 301 -2.83 -18.75 -7.87
N LYS A 302 -3.37 -19.59 -8.75
CA LYS A 302 -4.48 -19.22 -9.66
C LYS A 302 -5.86 -19.25 -9.00
N TYR A 303 -5.93 -19.22 -7.67
CA TYR A 303 -7.21 -19.21 -6.97
C TYR A 303 -7.98 -17.92 -7.24
N PRO A 304 -9.24 -18.02 -7.70
CA PRO A 304 -10.09 -16.85 -7.86
C PRO A 304 -10.47 -16.30 -6.49
N ASP A 305 -10.40 -14.98 -6.37
CA ASP A 305 -10.88 -14.23 -5.21
C ASP A 305 -12.21 -13.54 -5.56
N CYS A 306 -13.15 -13.56 -4.64
CA CYS A 306 -14.49 -12.99 -4.81
C CYS A 306 -14.50 -11.64 -4.13
N TYR A 307 -15.05 -10.64 -4.80
CA TYR A 307 -15.12 -9.29 -4.29
C TYR A 307 -16.54 -8.75 -4.39
N ASN A 308 -16.92 -7.97 -3.40
CA ASN A 308 -18.08 -7.12 -3.41
C ASN A 308 -17.63 -5.70 -3.73
N PHE A 309 -18.15 -5.11 -4.80
CA PHE A 309 -17.93 -3.72 -5.15
C PHE A 309 -19.16 -2.92 -4.75
N SER A 310 -18.99 -1.99 -3.81
CA SER A 310 -19.96 -0.92 -3.60
C SER A 310 -19.57 0.23 -4.52
N ILE A 311 -20.48 0.59 -5.43
CA ILE A 311 -20.29 1.65 -6.42
C ILE A 311 -21.15 2.84 -6.00
N ASP A 312 -20.48 3.98 -5.84
CA ASP A 312 -21.09 5.24 -5.45
C ASP A 312 -20.89 6.24 -6.61
N VAL A 313 -21.98 6.63 -7.30
CA VAL A 313 -21.95 7.70 -8.31
C VAL A 313 -22.41 9.00 -7.65
N PHE A 314 -21.48 9.92 -7.46
CA PHE A 314 -21.69 11.16 -6.72
C PHE A 314 -21.80 12.36 -7.67
N TYR A 315 -22.77 13.23 -7.41
CA TYR A 315 -23.03 14.45 -8.16
C TYR A 315 -22.89 15.64 -7.20
N ASN A 316 -21.79 16.39 -7.31
CA ASN A 316 -21.48 17.49 -6.42
C ASN A 316 -21.95 18.82 -7.01
N ASN A 317 -22.88 19.50 -6.33
CA ASN A 317 -23.38 20.83 -6.69
C ASN A 317 -23.16 21.85 -5.55
N LYS A 318 -22.21 21.60 -4.64
CA LYS A 318 -22.02 22.40 -3.42
C LYS A 318 -21.72 23.89 -3.69
N GLU A 319 -21.01 24.20 -4.77
CA GLU A 319 -20.60 25.57 -5.12
C GLU A 319 -21.67 26.34 -5.91
N HIS A 320 -22.71 25.66 -6.41
CA HIS A 320 -23.82 26.25 -7.19
C HIS A 320 -23.36 27.17 -8.36
N ASP A 321 -22.23 26.85 -9.00
CA ASP A 321 -21.63 27.61 -10.10
C ASP A 321 -22.14 27.22 -11.50
N GLY A 322 -23.12 26.31 -11.57
CA GLY A 322 -23.65 25.76 -12.81
C GLY A 322 -22.86 24.56 -13.36
N GLN A 323 -21.82 24.11 -12.65
CA GLN A 323 -21.06 22.91 -12.96
C GLN A 323 -21.29 21.85 -11.87
N VAL A 324 -21.98 20.76 -12.21
CA VAL A 324 -22.13 19.62 -11.29
C VAL A 324 -21.06 18.59 -11.58
N LEU A 325 -20.07 18.49 -10.70
CA LEU A 325 -18.98 17.51 -10.83
C LEU A 325 -19.53 16.11 -10.57
N VAL A 326 -19.23 15.17 -11.48
CA VAL A 326 -19.69 13.78 -11.34
C VAL A 326 -18.48 12.88 -11.12
N THR A 327 -18.50 12.14 -10.02
CA THR A 327 -17.44 11.19 -9.67
C THR A 327 -18.02 9.81 -9.44
N LEU A 328 -17.25 8.78 -9.78
CA LEU A 328 -17.60 7.39 -9.49
C LEU A 328 -16.52 6.81 -8.61
N ASP A 329 -16.91 6.45 -7.40
CA ASP A 329 -16.05 5.82 -6.41
C ASP A 329 -16.46 4.36 -6.22
N THR A 330 -15.46 3.51 -6.02
CA THR A 330 -15.66 2.07 -5.86
C THR A 330 -14.93 1.57 -4.62
N LYS A 331 -15.66 0.92 -3.73
CA LYS A 331 -15.11 0.25 -2.53
C LYS A 331 -15.17 -1.25 -2.75
N ALA A 332 -14.01 -1.91 -2.72
CA ALA A 332 -13.90 -3.36 -2.89
C ALA A 332 -13.75 -4.05 -1.54
N GLU A 333 -14.66 -4.96 -1.22
CA GLU A 333 -14.61 -5.82 -0.04
C GLU A 333 -14.36 -7.27 -0.45
N LYS A 334 -13.42 -7.96 0.20
CA LYS A 334 -13.12 -9.35 -0.10
C LYS A 334 -14.16 -10.28 0.53
N LEU A 335 -14.78 -11.12 -0.30
CA LEU A 335 -15.72 -12.14 0.12
C LEU A 335 -15.04 -13.53 0.22
N LYS A 336 -15.62 -14.39 1.05
CA LYS A 336 -15.24 -15.82 1.09
C LYS A 336 -15.85 -16.54 -0.11
N CYS A 337 -15.00 -16.94 -1.06
CA CYS A 337 -15.42 -17.83 -2.14
C CYS A 337 -15.56 -19.27 -1.64
N TYR A 338 -16.60 -19.97 -2.09
CA TYR A 338 -16.70 -21.42 -2.01
C TYR A 338 -16.39 -22.02 -3.37
N HIS A 339 -15.27 -22.74 -3.48
CA HIS A 339 -14.80 -23.33 -4.73
C HIS A 339 -15.33 -24.76 -4.86
N ASN A 340 -16.41 -24.96 -5.60
CA ASN A 340 -16.98 -26.29 -5.87
C ASN A 340 -16.48 -26.83 -7.23
N GLY A 341 -15.15 -26.92 -7.42
CA GLY A 341 -14.54 -27.32 -8.69
C GLY A 341 -13.29 -28.18 -8.54
N THR A 342 -12.88 -28.85 -9.61
CA THR A 342 -11.64 -29.64 -9.65
C THR A 342 -10.42 -28.73 -9.74
N MET A 343 -9.55 -28.82 -8.74
CA MET A 343 -8.35 -28.00 -8.65
C MET A 343 -7.15 -28.64 -9.32
N ASN A 344 -6.32 -27.83 -9.99
CA ASN A 344 -5.00 -28.29 -10.39
C ASN A 344 -4.14 -28.46 -9.13
N PRO A 345 -3.44 -29.61 -8.98
CA PRO A 345 -2.65 -29.89 -7.79
C PRO A 345 -1.51 -28.89 -7.57
N GLU A 346 -0.96 -28.31 -8.63
CA GLU A 346 0.14 -27.33 -8.59
C GLU A 346 -0.24 -26.03 -7.85
N ASP A 347 -1.46 -25.52 -8.05
CA ASP A 347 -1.93 -24.29 -7.42
C ASP A 347 -2.08 -24.46 -5.89
N LYS A 348 -2.45 -25.67 -5.44
CA LYS A 348 -2.55 -26.00 -4.01
C LYS A 348 -1.19 -25.97 -3.31
N TRP A 349 -0.15 -26.48 -3.98
CA TRP A 349 1.21 -26.46 -3.44
C TRP A 349 1.77 -25.05 -3.31
N GLY A 350 1.46 -24.15 -4.27
CA GLY A 350 1.87 -22.74 -4.20
C GLY A 350 1.35 -22.03 -2.94
N TYR A 351 0.09 -22.27 -2.56
CA TYR A 351 -0.47 -21.73 -1.31
C TYR A 351 0.23 -22.30 -0.06
N ILE A 352 0.42 -23.62 -0.01
CA ILE A 352 1.03 -24.30 1.14
C ILE A 352 2.47 -23.84 1.34
N LEU A 353 3.28 -23.80 0.27
CA LEU A 353 4.68 -23.36 0.31
C LEU A 353 4.80 -21.92 0.83
N ARG A 354 3.87 -21.04 0.45
CA ARG A 354 3.83 -19.66 0.95
C ARG A 354 3.53 -19.59 2.44
N GLN A 355 2.60 -20.42 2.94
CA GLN A 355 2.34 -20.46 4.38
C GLN A 355 3.52 -21.03 5.17
N ILE A 356 4.21 -22.03 4.63
CA ILE A 356 5.45 -22.55 5.22
C ILE A 356 6.52 -21.46 5.27
N LEU A 357 6.72 -20.71 4.18
CA LEU A 357 7.65 -19.58 4.13
C LEU A 357 7.31 -18.52 5.19
N ASN A 358 6.03 -18.12 5.30
CA ASN A 358 5.58 -17.16 6.31
C ASN A 358 5.88 -17.64 7.74
N CYS A 359 5.52 -18.89 8.06
CA CYS A 359 5.81 -19.49 9.37
C CYS A 359 7.32 -19.55 9.65
N PHE A 360 8.12 -19.96 8.67
CA PHE A 360 9.57 -20.02 8.79
C PHE A 360 10.20 -18.65 9.07
N ILE A 361 9.73 -17.61 8.39
CA ILE A 361 10.21 -16.23 8.61
C ILE A 361 9.83 -15.74 10.01
N ILE A 362 8.61 -15.99 10.47
CA ILE A 362 8.19 -15.65 11.84
C ILE A 362 9.14 -16.30 12.86
N ILE A 363 9.47 -17.58 12.68
CA ILE A 363 10.40 -18.29 13.57
C ILE A 363 11.80 -17.65 13.55
N ILE A 364 12.35 -17.33 12.37
CA ILE A 364 13.67 -16.67 12.26
C ILE A 364 13.65 -15.29 12.92
N CYS A 365 12.60 -14.50 12.72
CA CYS A 365 12.46 -13.18 13.32
C CYS A 365 12.40 -13.28 14.85
N ILE A 366 11.65 -14.23 15.41
CA ILE A 366 11.60 -14.48 16.86
C ILE A 366 12.99 -14.89 17.40
N LEU A 367 13.69 -15.80 16.71
CA LEU A 367 15.03 -16.22 17.12
C LEU A 367 16.03 -15.06 17.06
N SER A 368 15.96 -14.22 16.01
CA SER A 368 16.73 -12.98 15.89
C SER A 368 16.46 -12.05 17.08
N LEU A 369 15.19 -11.80 17.39
CA LEU A 369 14.76 -10.93 18.49
C LEU A 369 15.28 -11.44 19.84
N LEU A 370 15.12 -12.73 20.14
CA LEU A 370 15.61 -13.33 21.39
C LEU A 370 17.14 -13.22 21.51
N LEU A 371 17.87 -13.37 20.41
CA LEU A 371 19.33 -13.20 20.39
C LEU A 371 19.73 -11.74 20.60
N CYS A 372 19.02 -10.78 19.99
CA CYS A 372 19.22 -9.35 20.18
C CYS A 372 18.97 -8.93 21.62
N ILE A 373 17.83 -9.34 22.22
CA ILE A 373 17.50 -9.09 23.63
C ILE A 373 18.58 -9.67 24.56
N ARG A 374 19.07 -10.89 24.29
CA ARG A 374 20.18 -11.47 25.06
C ARG A 374 21.49 -10.67 24.93
N CYS A 375 21.76 -10.07 23.77
CA CYS A 375 22.92 -9.21 23.59
C CYS A 375 22.77 -7.91 24.37
N LEU A 376 21.60 -7.27 24.30
CA LEU A 376 21.28 -6.06 25.05
C LEU A 376 21.35 -6.29 26.56
N ALA A 377 20.79 -7.40 27.06
CA ALA A 377 20.86 -7.76 28.48
C ALA A 377 22.32 -7.94 28.94
N LYS A 378 23.17 -8.57 28.12
CA LYS A 378 24.61 -8.70 28.41
C LYS A 378 25.33 -7.35 28.39
N ALA A 379 24.98 -6.48 27.44
CA ALA A 379 25.54 -5.14 27.35
C ALA A 379 25.22 -4.31 28.60
N LEU A 380 23.95 -4.31 29.01
CA LEU A 380 23.50 -3.63 30.24
C LEU A 380 24.16 -4.19 31.49
N PHE A 381 24.33 -5.52 31.56
CA PHE A 381 25.05 -6.16 32.66
C PHE A 381 26.52 -5.71 32.73
N ILE A 382 27.24 -5.72 31.61
CA ILE A 382 28.65 -5.27 31.56
C ILE A 382 28.76 -3.77 31.88
N CYS A 383 27.81 -2.95 31.41
CA CYS A 383 27.75 -1.52 31.73
C CYS A 383 27.57 -1.28 33.24
N ARG A 384 26.68 -2.04 33.90
CA ARG A 384 26.46 -1.97 35.36
C ARG A 384 27.70 -2.38 36.15
N GLU A 385 28.32 -3.49 35.80
CA GLU A 385 29.53 -3.97 36.48
C GLU A 385 30.72 -3.02 36.28
N THR A 386 30.88 -2.46 35.06
CA THR A 386 31.93 -1.46 34.78
C THR A 386 31.69 -0.19 35.60
N ASN A 387 30.44 0.28 35.71
CA ASN A 387 30.10 1.43 36.53
C ASN A 387 30.30 1.19 38.03
N LYS A 388 30.07 -0.04 38.51
CA LYS A 388 30.37 -0.42 39.89
C LYS A 388 31.88 -0.37 40.14
N TYR A 389 32.68 -0.95 39.23
CA TYR A 389 34.14 -0.96 39.32
C TYR A 389 34.76 0.45 39.31
N VAL A 390 34.35 1.32 38.38
CA VAL A 390 34.92 2.68 38.25
C VAL A 390 34.56 3.55 39.46
N LYS A 391 33.36 3.38 40.03
CA LYS A 391 32.97 4.06 41.28
C LYS A 391 33.87 3.67 42.45
N LEU A 392 34.14 2.37 42.61
CA LEU A 392 34.94 1.84 43.73
C LEU A 392 36.44 2.17 43.61
N THR A 393 36.99 2.23 42.39
CA THR A 393 38.43 2.41 42.17
C THR A 393 38.83 3.87 41.93
N GLN A 394 37.99 4.66 41.25
CA GLN A 394 38.32 6.02 40.81
C GLN A 394 37.43 7.10 41.44
N ASN A 395 36.48 6.73 42.32
CA ASN A 395 35.50 7.64 42.92
C ASN A 395 34.72 8.49 41.88
N LYS A 396 34.60 7.98 40.65
CA LYS A 396 33.88 8.60 39.54
C LYS A 396 32.80 7.66 39.02
N ALA A 397 31.69 8.20 38.54
CA ALA A 397 30.65 7.43 37.86
C ALA A 397 30.79 7.61 36.34
N LEU A 398 30.41 6.60 35.54
CA LEU A 398 30.36 6.78 34.09
C LEU A 398 29.34 7.85 33.71
N SER A 399 29.75 8.72 32.79
CA SER A 399 28.89 9.73 32.16
C SER A 399 27.76 9.07 31.37
N ALA A 400 26.72 9.84 31.05
CA ALA A 400 25.63 9.36 30.21
C ALA A 400 26.10 8.94 28.81
N GLN A 401 27.10 9.65 28.26
CA GLN A 401 27.68 9.37 26.95
C GLN A 401 28.40 8.02 26.94
N GLU A 402 29.23 7.75 27.95
CA GLU A 402 29.97 6.48 28.05
C GLU A 402 29.03 5.29 28.29
N LYS A 403 27.90 5.50 28.99
CA LYS A 403 26.87 4.46 29.15
C LYS A 403 26.17 4.13 27.83
N MET A 404 25.98 5.13 26.96
CA MET A 404 25.37 4.92 25.64
C MET A 404 26.26 4.13 24.70
N GLU A 405 27.59 4.16 24.84
CA GLU A 405 28.50 3.33 24.03
C GLU A 405 28.26 1.82 24.23
N PHE A 406 27.74 1.40 25.38
CA PHE A 406 27.38 0.01 25.61
C PHE A 406 26.09 -0.40 24.88
N VAL A 407 25.24 0.55 24.49
CA VAL A 407 24.00 0.29 23.78
C VAL A 407 24.25 0.39 22.28
N ASP A 408 24.35 -0.76 21.62
CA ASP A 408 24.49 -0.80 20.17
C ASP A 408 23.16 -0.47 19.47
N MET A 409 23.10 0.70 18.85
CA MET A 409 21.93 1.17 18.10
C MET A 409 21.57 0.26 16.91
N TRP A 410 22.53 -0.47 16.34
CA TRP A 410 22.28 -1.42 15.26
C TRP A 410 21.47 -2.63 15.75
N ILE A 411 21.66 -3.04 17.00
CA ILE A 411 20.86 -4.11 17.61
C ILE A 411 19.43 -3.63 17.83
N LEU A 412 19.24 -2.36 18.18
CA LEU A 412 17.91 -1.76 18.34
C LEU A 412 17.14 -1.66 17.02
N GLN A 413 17.81 -1.39 15.90
CA GLN A 413 17.16 -1.40 14.58
C GLN A 413 16.73 -2.81 14.10
N GLN A 414 17.33 -3.86 14.65
CA GLN A 414 17.05 -5.25 14.28
C GLN A 414 15.96 -5.93 15.12
N VAL A 415 15.59 -5.31 16.25
CA VAL A 415 14.43 -5.62 17.09
C VAL A 415 13.19 -5.07 16.40
#